data_AF-A0A089KD80-F1
#
_entry.id   AF-A0A089KD80-F1
#
_cell.length_a   1.000
_cell.length_b   1.000
_cell.length_c   1.000
_cell.angle_alpha   90.00
_cell.angle_beta   90.00
_cell.angle_gamma   90.00
#
_symmetry.space_group_name_H-M   'P 1'
#
loop_
_entity.id
_entity.type
_entity.pdbx_description
1 polymer ?
#
loop_
_entity_poly.entity_id
_entity_poly.type
_entity_poly.pdbx_seq_one_letter_code
_entity_poly.pdbx_strand_id
1 'polypeptide(L)'
;MAPSKKQGNRLETNYTEDVVGFALDSFLSIANFPRLNVTIEPFSKGEERWLGADARIVNEISGFKPFYMQFKKPSAYPDFSTSSIVKHRKSLSLDISPYSLFFKLREKDKDHADFQHNVLYRWRNRLKKYANSDAVYVCPIFLDRSAYRFHLHQSALIGWWGIRGVTIEDYGKQLRFADVPFLAEHVCIPPHTLVTNAKHRYSFTENGTDLCFHSPTSLPDGITQFGSWFDSLSGDIASGDFLVRVENAKDRLKQLIAGDGYEEDVIPYPEGLFEIEDGMAAWSEWGRFLRETYSIHQYFFIVWNER
;
A
#
# COMPACT_ATOMS: atom_id res chain seq x y z
N MET A 1 -28.61 -25.47 12.10
CA MET A 1 -27.89 -24.89 10.95
C MET A 1 -28.57 -23.58 10.58
N ALA A 2 -27.88 -22.45 10.69
CA ALA A 2 -28.44 -21.16 10.28
C ALA A 2 -28.48 -21.08 8.73
N PRO A 3 -29.57 -20.61 8.12
CA PRO A 3 -29.69 -20.55 6.67
C PRO A 3 -28.75 -19.50 6.08
N SER A 4 -27.88 -19.93 5.16
CA SER A 4 -27.02 -19.02 4.40
C SER A 4 -27.90 -18.21 3.43
N LYS A 5 -27.95 -16.88 3.64
CA LYS A 5 -28.58 -15.96 2.67
C LYS A 5 -27.70 -15.94 1.43
N LYS A 6 -28.12 -16.61 0.34
CA LYS A 6 -27.52 -16.46 -1.00
C LYS A 6 -27.64 -14.99 -1.46
N GLN A 7 -26.64 -14.16 -1.19
CA GLN A 7 -26.52 -12.83 -1.78
C GLN A 7 -25.91 -12.91 -3.18
N GLY A 8 -26.69 -13.43 -4.14
CA GLY A 8 -26.30 -13.52 -5.55
C GLY A 8 -25.08 -14.41 -5.80
N ASN A 9 -24.68 -14.53 -7.06
CA ASN A 9 -23.55 -15.35 -7.51
C ASN A 9 -22.19 -14.73 -7.10
N ARG A 10 -22.08 -14.14 -5.90
CA ARG A 10 -20.86 -13.51 -5.40
C ARG A 10 -19.86 -14.58 -4.99
N LEU A 11 -18.63 -14.46 -5.48
CA LEU A 11 -17.50 -15.25 -5.03
C LEU A 11 -16.73 -14.44 -3.98
N GLU A 12 -16.38 -15.08 -2.88
CA GLU A 12 -15.61 -14.47 -1.80
C GLU A 12 -14.23 -15.12 -1.72
N THR A 13 -13.23 -14.31 -1.39
CA THR A 13 -11.90 -14.80 -1.06
C THR A 13 -11.90 -15.64 0.22
N ASN A 14 -11.08 -16.68 0.26
CA ASN A 14 -10.87 -17.55 1.42
C ASN A 14 -9.62 -17.17 2.25
N TYR A 15 -9.22 -15.90 2.21
CA TYR A 15 -8.15 -15.31 3.02
C TYR A 15 -8.51 -13.89 3.49
N THR A 16 -7.71 -13.34 4.42
CA THR A 16 -7.92 -12.02 5.02
C THR A 16 -6.94 -10.98 4.48
N GLU A 17 -7.23 -9.70 4.71
CA GLU A 17 -6.31 -8.59 4.38
C GLU A 17 -4.97 -8.75 5.12
N ASP A 18 -4.97 -9.30 6.35
CA ASP A 18 -3.74 -9.58 7.11
C ASP A 18 -2.83 -10.61 6.42
N VAL A 19 -3.41 -11.60 5.72
CA VAL A 19 -2.62 -12.59 4.98
C VAL A 19 -1.91 -11.93 3.79
N VAL A 20 -2.55 -10.95 3.15
CA VAL A 20 -1.94 -10.15 2.08
C VAL A 20 -0.81 -9.30 2.64
N GLY A 21 -1.07 -8.58 3.73
CA GLY A 21 -0.07 -7.77 4.40
C GLY A 21 1.15 -8.59 4.82
N PHE A 22 0.94 -9.71 5.52
CA PHE A 22 2.03 -10.60 5.93
C PHE A 22 2.86 -11.14 4.76
N ALA A 23 2.21 -11.49 3.63
CA ALA A 23 2.91 -11.99 2.46
C ALA A 23 3.81 -10.91 1.81
N LEU A 24 3.29 -9.68 1.70
CA LEU A 24 4.04 -8.55 1.17
C LEU A 24 5.15 -8.11 2.12
N ASP A 25 4.88 -8.05 3.43
CA ASP A 25 5.89 -7.77 4.47
C ASP A 25 7.04 -8.78 4.38
N SER A 26 6.71 -10.07 4.35
CA SER A 26 7.71 -11.13 4.24
C SER A 26 8.54 -10.99 2.96
N PHE A 27 7.90 -10.66 1.84
CA PHE A 27 8.59 -10.45 0.57
C PHE A 27 9.55 -9.25 0.62
N LEU A 28 9.07 -8.10 1.11
CA LEU A 28 9.86 -6.88 1.20
C LEU A 28 11.05 -7.04 2.16
N SER A 29 10.85 -7.72 3.29
CA SER A 29 11.96 -8.04 4.22
C SER A 29 13.01 -8.96 3.61
N ILE A 30 12.61 -9.92 2.76
CA ILE A 30 13.57 -10.79 2.04
C ILE A 30 14.31 -10.00 0.97
N ALA A 31 13.64 -9.05 0.29
CA ALA A 31 14.26 -8.20 -0.72
C ALA A 31 15.42 -7.34 -0.18
N ASN A 32 15.53 -7.19 1.16
CA ASN A 32 16.58 -6.41 1.82
C ASN A 32 17.94 -7.15 1.99
N PHE A 33 18.05 -8.44 1.62
CA PHE A 33 19.27 -9.25 1.85
C PHE A 33 20.11 -9.52 0.57
N PRO A 34 21.46 -9.36 0.59
CA PRO A 34 22.28 -8.48 1.41
C PRO A 34 23.19 -7.53 0.58
N ARG A 35 23.42 -6.32 1.12
CA ARG A 35 24.34 -5.24 0.66
C ARG A 35 23.74 -4.15 -0.24
N LEU A 36 22.61 -3.57 0.16
CA LEU A 36 22.19 -2.29 -0.39
C LEU A 36 22.29 -1.23 0.72
N ASN A 37 22.72 -0.01 0.36
CA ASN A 37 22.63 1.16 1.24
C ASN A 37 21.15 1.56 1.49
N VAL A 38 20.19 0.73 1.09
CA VAL A 38 18.75 0.95 1.19
C VAL A 38 18.09 -0.34 1.67
N THR A 39 17.22 -0.24 2.68
CA THR A 39 16.31 -1.32 3.10
C THR A 39 14.86 -0.85 3.09
N ILE A 40 13.91 -1.78 3.00
CA ILE A 40 12.46 -1.52 3.03
C ILE A 40 11.87 -2.11 4.29
N GLU A 41 11.45 -1.27 5.24
CA GLU A 41 11.00 -1.74 6.55
C GLU A 41 9.56 -1.33 6.86
N PRO A 42 8.72 -2.25 7.40
CA PRO A 42 7.49 -1.86 8.06
C PRO A 42 7.84 -1.07 9.33
N PHE A 43 7.19 0.06 9.55
CA PHE A 43 7.52 0.92 10.68
C PHE A 43 6.41 0.84 11.75
N SER A 44 6.62 -0.01 12.77
CA SER A 44 5.74 -0.03 13.95
C SER A 44 6.51 -0.32 15.25
N LYS A 45 6.23 0.46 16.31
CA LYS A 45 6.88 0.38 17.63
C LYS A 45 6.76 -1.00 18.30
N GLY A 46 5.70 -1.76 18.01
CA GLY A 46 5.53 -3.14 18.53
C GLY A 46 6.54 -4.14 17.95
N GLU A 47 7.22 -3.77 16.87
CA GLU A 47 8.28 -4.53 16.19
C GLU A 47 9.68 -3.99 16.55
N GLU A 48 9.80 -3.22 17.64
CA GLU A 48 11.02 -2.62 18.25
C GLU A 48 12.22 -3.57 18.46
N ARG A 49 12.08 -4.88 18.19
CA ARG A 49 13.23 -5.79 18.05
C ARG A 49 14.24 -5.32 16.98
N TRP A 50 13.83 -4.42 16.08
CA TRP A 50 14.68 -3.83 15.05
C TRP A 50 15.76 -2.85 15.55
N LEU A 51 15.52 -2.13 16.65
CA LEU A 51 16.48 -1.12 17.18
C LEU A 51 17.32 -1.63 18.35
N GLY A 52 17.33 -2.95 18.59
CA GLY A 52 18.03 -3.66 19.66
C GLY A 52 18.88 -2.79 20.60
N ALA A 53 18.32 -2.40 21.74
CA ALA A 53 19.02 -1.85 22.91
C ALA A 53 19.98 -0.65 22.73
N ASP A 54 20.17 -0.10 21.53
CA ASP A 54 21.11 0.98 21.29
C ASP A 54 20.50 2.04 20.36
N ALA A 55 20.28 3.23 20.90
CA ALA A 55 20.05 4.49 20.18
C ALA A 55 21.17 4.85 19.17
N ARG A 56 22.11 3.95 18.92
CA ARG A 56 23.26 4.10 18.02
C ARG A 56 22.89 3.89 16.54
N ILE A 57 21.83 3.16 16.24
CA ILE A 57 21.42 2.84 14.85
C ILE A 57 20.84 4.08 14.14
N VAL A 58 20.21 5.00 14.86
CA VAL A 58 19.67 6.25 14.28
C VAL A 58 20.79 7.09 13.63
N ASN A 59 22.01 7.05 14.19
CA ASN A 59 23.17 7.73 13.62
C ASN A 59 23.69 7.07 12.32
N GLU A 60 23.25 5.85 12.01
CA GLU A 60 23.60 5.15 10.76
C GLU A 60 22.58 5.44 9.64
N ILE A 61 21.45 6.09 9.91
CA ILE A 61 20.43 6.40 8.91
C ILE A 61 20.73 7.77 8.27
N SER A 62 21.01 7.80 6.97
CA SER A 62 21.18 9.04 6.19
C SER A 62 19.84 9.75 5.96
N GLY A 63 18.79 8.98 5.78
CA GLY A 63 17.44 9.48 5.55
C GLY A 63 16.47 8.35 5.22
N PHE A 64 15.20 8.68 5.09
CA PHE A 64 14.17 7.71 4.76
C PHE A 64 13.09 8.30 3.87
N LYS A 65 12.43 7.46 3.07
CA LYS A 65 11.29 7.84 2.23
C LYS A 65 10.06 7.03 2.63
N PRO A 66 8.98 7.69 3.11
CA PRO A 66 7.83 6.98 3.63
C PRO A 66 6.75 6.71 2.59
N PHE A 67 6.28 5.47 2.48
CA PHE A 67 5.15 5.10 1.64
C PHE A 67 4.13 4.28 2.43
N TYR A 68 2.90 4.23 1.92
CA TYR A 68 1.78 3.68 2.68
C TYR A 68 0.93 2.75 1.83
N MET A 69 0.50 1.66 2.45
CA MET A 69 -0.33 0.66 1.79
C MET A 69 -1.53 0.37 2.66
N GLN A 70 -2.68 0.24 2.02
CA GLN A 70 -3.87 -0.28 2.66
C GLN A 70 -4.27 -1.57 1.97
N PHE A 71 -4.10 -2.70 2.66
CA PHE A 71 -4.39 -3.99 2.09
C PHE A 71 -5.88 -4.21 1.91
N LYS A 72 -6.22 -4.84 0.79
CA LYS A 72 -7.58 -5.20 0.42
C LYS A 72 -7.61 -6.64 -0.03
N LYS A 73 -8.77 -7.27 0.18
CA LYS A 73 -9.09 -8.56 -0.40
C LYS A 73 -10.18 -8.39 -1.46
N PRO A 74 -10.04 -9.05 -2.61
CA PRO A 74 -11.09 -9.00 -3.61
C PRO A 74 -12.29 -9.88 -3.22
N SER A 75 -13.43 -9.53 -3.76
CA SER A 75 -14.56 -10.42 -4.04
C SER A 75 -14.79 -10.39 -5.55
N ALA A 76 -15.58 -11.32 -6.09
CA ALA A 76 -15.93 -11.30 -7.50
C ALA A 76 -17.42 -11.47 -7.76
N TYR A 77 -17.83 -10.94 -8.91
CA TYR A 77 -19.09 -11.31 -9.55
C TYR A 77 -18.80 -11.86 -10.95
N PRO A 78 -19.39 -12.99 -11.34
CA PRO A 78 -19.30 -13.48 -12.72
C PRO A 78 -19.99 -12.50 -13.68
N ASP A 79 -19.60 -12.53 -14.93
CA ASP A 79 -20.11 -11.69 -16.03
C ASP A 79 -21.64 -11.75 -16.24
N PHE A 80 -22.27 -12.88 -15.90
CA PHE A 80 -23.73 -13.08 -15.93
C PHE A 80 -24.46 -12.57 -14.68
N SER A 81 -23.74 -12.04 -13.68
CA SER A 81 -24.34 -11.49 -12.46
C SER A 81 -25.19 -10.24 -12.75
N THR A 82 -26.31 -10.12 -12.04
CA THR A 82 -27.20 -8.95 -12.09
C THR A 82 -26.81 -7.86 -11.09
N SER A 83 -25.65 -7.99 -10.43
CA SER A 83 -25.12 -7.03 -9.48
C SER A 83 -24.96 -5.63 -10.09
N SER A 84 -25.03 -4.59 -9.24
CA SER A 84 -24.76 -3.21 -9.69
C SER A 84 -23.34 -3.05 -10.23
N ILE A 85 -22.37 -3.84 -9.76
CA ILE A 85 -20.99 -3.78 -10.25
C ILE A 85 -20.92 -4.15 -11.73
N VAL A 86 -21.45 -5.32 -12.08
CA VAL A 86 -21.46 -5.80 -13.47
C VAL A 86 -22.29 -4.88 -14.35
N LYS A 87 -23.44 -4.39 -13.86
CA LYS A 87 -24.26 -3.41 -14.61
C LYS A 87 -23.51 -2.11 -14.89
N HIS A 88 -22.81 -1.55 -13.90
CA HIS A 88 -22.04 -0.31 -14.07
C HIS A 88 -20.87 -0.50 -15.05
N ARG A 89 -20.13 -1.61 -14.96
CA ARG A 89 -19.05 -1.93 -15.90
C ARG A 89 -19.56 -2.08 -17.33
N LYS A 90 -20.68 -2.79 -17.52
CA LYS A 90 -21.37 -2.90 -18.83
C LYS A 90 -21.77 -1.53 -19.38
N SER A 91 -22.35 -0.65 -18.55
CA SER A 91 -22.74 0.71 -19.01
C SER A 91 -21.56 1.59 -19.39
N LEU A 92 -20.36 1.29 -18.90
CA LEU A 92 -19.11 1.98 -19.21
C LEU A 92 -18.28 1.27 -20.28
N SER A 93 -18.81 0.20 -20.91
CA SER A 93 -18.12 -0.62 -21.90
C SER A 93 -16.78 -1.21 -21.41
N LEU A 94 -16.69 -1.50 -20.11
CA LEU A 94 -15.51 -2.14 -19.50
C LEU A 94 -15.64 -3.66 -19.55
N ASP A 95 -14.51 -4.37 -19.64
CA ASP A 95 -14.50 -5.83 -19.60
C ASP A 95 -15.01 -6.36 -18.25
N ILE A 96 -15.69 -7.50 -18.30
CA ILE A 96 -16.34 -8.17 -17.18
C ILE A 96 -16.06 -9.67 -17.14
N SER A 97 -15.39 -10.21 -18.15
CA SER A 97 -15.14 -11.65 -18.30
C SER A 97 -13.81 -12.07 -17.67
N PRO A 98 -13.69 -13.30 -17.14
CA PRO A 98 -14.80 -14.20 -16.77
C PRO A 98 -15.53 -13.71 -15.51
N TYR A 99 -14.92 -12.80 -14.75
CA TYR A 99 -15.50 -12.15 -13.60
C TYR A 99 -14.93 -10.74 -13.38
N SER A 100 -15.71 -9.91 -12.69
CA SER A 100 -15.26 -8.59 -12.21
C SER A 100 -14.84 -8.70 -10.74
N LEU A 101 -13.55 -8.47 -10.48
CA LEU A 101 -13.02 -8.35 -9.13
C LEU A 101 -13.42 -7.00 -8.53
N PHE A 102 -13.61 -6.94 -7.22
CA PHE A 102 -13.90 -5.70 -6.53
C PHE A 102 -13.57 -5.78 -5.04
N PHE A 103 -13.38 -4.62 -4.41
CA PHE A 103 -13.44 -4.48 -2.95
C PHE A 103 -14.30 -3.29 -2.57
N LYS A 104 -14.83 -3.35 -1.34
CA LYS A 104 -15.66 -2.28 -0.76
C LYS A 104 -14.79 -1.33 0.06
N LEU A 105 -15.21 -0.07 0.14
CA LEU A 105 -14.68 0.81 1.17
C LEU A 105 -15.17 0.36 2.55
N ARG A 106 -14.35 0.56 3.58
CA ARG A 106 -14.70 0.22 4.95
C ARG A 106 -15.71 1.23 5.49
N GLU A 107 -16.66 0.75 6.30
CA GLU A 107 -17.53 1.64 7.06
C GLU A 107 -16.71 2.45 8.06
N LYS A 108 -17.16 3.68 8.35
CA LYS A 108 -16.55 4.49 9.38
C LYS A 108 -16.93 3.91 10.74
N ASP A 109 -15.96 3.51 11.55
CA ASP A 109 -16.23 3.14 12.94
C ASP A 109 -16.71 4.35 13.73
N LYS A 110 -17.49 4.10 14.80
CA LYS A 110 -18.15 5.17 15.57
C LYS A 110 -17.16 6.17 16.16
N ASP A 111 -15.99 5.67 16.54
CA ASP A 111 -14.94 6.45 17.19
C ASP A 111 -13.97 7.09 16.19
N HIS A 112 -14.12 6.81 14.88
CA HIS A 112 -13.29 7.41 13.85
C HIS A 112 -13.80 8.80 13.48
N ALA A 113 -12.88 9.77 13.48
CA ALA A 113 -13.15 11.12 13.01
C ALA A 113 -13.65 11.11 11.54
N ASP A 114 -12.98 10.35 10.66
CA ASP A 114 -13.28 10.30 9.23
C ASP A 114 -13.24 8.88 8.66
N PHE A 115 -13.72 8.71 7.43
CA PHE A 115 -13.57 7.48 6.65
C PHE A 115 -12.09 7.22 6.38
N GLN A 116 -11.68 5.97 6.57
CA GLN A 116 -10.37 5.45 6.19
C GLN A 116 -9.97 5.86 4.75
N HIS A 117 -10.94 5.85 3.82
CA HIS A 117 -10.73 6.28 2.45
C HIS A 117 -10.27 7.74 2.32
N ASN A 118 -10.92 8.64 3.06
CA ASN A 118 -10.63 10.07 3.03
C ASN A 118 -9.28 10.37 3.67
N VAL A 119 -8.94 9.67 4.76
CA VAL A 119 -7.61 9.75 5.40
C VAL A 119 -6.53 9.35 4.40
N LEU A 120 -6.66 8.19 3.74
CA LEU A 120 -5.69 7.75 2.72
C LEU A 120 -5.61 8.72 1.54
N TYR A 121 -6.75 9.25 1.07
CA TYR A 121 -6.82 10.23 -0.02
C TYR A 121 -6.03 11.50 0.28
N ARG A 122 -6.32 12.14 1.40
CA ARG A 122 -5.62 13.37 1.81
C ARG A 122 -4.14 13.10 2.04
N TRP A 123 -3.83 12.00 2.73
CA TRP A 123 -2.45 11.62 3.01
C TRP A 123 -1.64 11.39 1.74
N ARG A 124 -2.20 10.68 0.76
CA ARG A 124 -1.59 10.51 -0.56
C ARG A 124 -1.27 11.86 -1.22
N ASN A 125 -2.24 12.76 -1.26
CA ASN A 125 -2.06 14.07 -1.91
C ASN A 125 -0.93 14.87 -1.25
N ARG A 126 -0.81 14.80 0.09
CA ARG A 126 0.29 15.41 0.85
C ARG A 126 1.63 14.76 0.53
N LEU A 127 1.71 13.44 0.49
CA LEU A 127 2.94 12.72 0.15
C LEU A 127 3.43 13.04 -1.26
N LYS A 128 2.53 13.07 -2.25
CA LYS A 128 2.88 13.43 -3.63
C LYS A 128 3.39 14.87 -3.71
N LYS A 129 2.68 15.81 -3.07
CA LYS A 129 3.02 17.23 -3.14
C LYS A 129 4.33 17.57 -2.45
N TYR A 130 4.57 17.03 -1.26
CA TYR A 130 5.70 17.47 -0.45
C TYR A 130 6.86 16.49 -0.45
N ALA A 131 6.62 15.18 -0.46
CA ALA A 131 7.66 14.16 -0.21
C ALA A 131 7.97 13.26 -1.41
N ASN A 132 7.43 13.56 -2.59
CA ASN A 132 7.48 12.72 -3.79
C ASN A 132 7.21 11.22 -3.50
N SER A 133 6.27 10.97 -2.59
CA SER A 133 5.92 9.62 -2.16
C SER A 133 4.44 9.34 -2.40
N ASP A 134 3.95 8.17 -1.99
CA ASP A 134 2.60 7.72 -2.34
C ASP A 134 1.94 6.86 -1.25
N ALA A 135 0.62 6.77 -1.37
CA ALA A 135 -0.22 5.94 -0.52
C ALA A 135 -1.33 5.31 -1.36
N VAL A 136 -1.46 3.98 -1.34
CA VAL A 136 -2.38 3.25 -2.25
C VAL A 136 -3.13 2.13 -1.54
N TYR A 137 -4.26 1.71 -2.14
CA TYR A 137 -4.81 0.38 -1.87
C TYR A 137 -3.96 -0.67 -2.57
N VAL A 138 -3.68 -1.78 -1.90
CA VAL A 138 -3.03 -2.95 -2.52
C VAL A 138 -3.97 -4.13 -2.43
N CYS A 139 -4.34 -4.71 -3.57
CA CYS A 139 -5.29 -5.80 -3.65
C CYS A 139 -4.73 -6.92 -4.55
N PRO A 140 -4.69 -8.19 -4.11
CA PRO A 140 -4.34 -9.29 -5.00
C PRO A 140 -5.41 -9.49 -6.08
N ILE A 141 -5.01 -10.09 -7.20
CA ILE A 141 -5.95 -10.47 -8.27
C ILE A 141 -6.55 -11.88 -8.12
N PHE A 142 -6.19 -12.60 -7.05
CA PHE A 142 -6.68 -13.96 -6.80
C PHE A 142 -7.92 -14.00 -5.90
N LEU A 143 -8.76 -15.02 -6.07
CA LEU A 143 -9.83 -15.34 -5.12
C LEU A 143 -9.44 -16.47 -4.16
N ASP A 144 -8.67 -17.45 -4.65
CA ASP A 144 -8.27 -18.61 -3.86
C ASP A 144 -6.90 -18.42 -3.19
N ARG A 145 -6.83 -18.77 -1.91
CA ARG A 145 -5.64 -18.69 -1.07
C ARG A 145 -4.53 -19.63 -1.53
N SER A 146 -4.89 -20.80 -2.06
CA SER A 146 -3.89 -21.77 -2.53
C SER A 146 -3.25 -21.27 -3.83
N ALA A 147 -4.05 -20.72 -4.75
CA ALA A 147 -3.55 -20.01 -5.93
C ALA A 147 -2.65 -18.84 -5.53
N TYR A 148 -3.11 -17.98 -4.61
CA TYR A 148 -2.31 -16.84 -4.12
C TYR A 148 -0.95 -17.28 -3.54
N ARG A 149 -0.96 -18.30 -2.67
CA ARG A 149 0.26 -18.86 -2.09
C ARG A 149 1.15 -19.52 -3.13
N PHE A 150 0.57 -20.23 -4.08
CA PHE A 150 1.31 -20.86 -5.17
C PHE A 150 2.07 -19.81 -5.97
N HIS A 151 1.42 -18.72 -6.38
CA HIS A 151 2.09 -17.63 -7.09
C HIS A 151 3.14 -16.92 -6.23
N LEU A 152 2.90 -16.71 -4.93
CA LEU A 152 3.92 -16.21 -4.00
C LEU A 152 5.16 -17.11 -3.97
N HIS A 153 4.97 -18.42 -3.77
CA HIS A 153 6.07 -19.38 -3.70
C HIS A 153 6.76 -19.56 -5.06
N GLN A 154 6.00 -19.62 -6.15
CA GLN A 154 6.53 -19.72 -7.49
C GLN A 154 7.36 -18.49 -7.83
N SER A 155 6.92 -17.30 -7.46
CA SER A 155 7.69 -16.07 -7.65
C SER A 155 8.93 -16.03 -6.78
N ALA A 156 8.86 -16.54 -5.55
CA ALA A 156 10.04 -16.74 -4.72
C ALA A 156 11.02 -17.73 -5.38
N LEU A 157 10.55 -18.81 -6.01
CA LEU A 157 11.40 -19.77 -6.71
C LEU A 157 11.95 -19.22 -8.04
N ILE A 158 11.14 -18.55 -8.86
CA ILE A 158 11.59 -17.90 -10.10
C ILE A 158 12.56 -16.77 -9.78
N GLY A 159 12.30 -16.01 -8.71
CA GLY A 159 13.23 -15.01 -8.17
C GLY A 159 14.52 -15.67 -7.68
N TRP A 160 14.43 -16.70 -6.84
CA TRP A 160 15.60 -17.32 -6.21
C TRP A 160 16.47 -18.12 -7.19
N TRP A 161 15.87 -18.71 -8.23
CA TRP A 161 16.56 -19.55 -9.21
C TRP A 161 16.82 -18.83 -10.55
N GLY A 162 16.06 -17.79 -10.86
CA GLY A 162 16.14 -17.01 -12.10
C GLY A 162 16.79 -15.63 -11.94
N ILE A 163 16.98 -15.13 -10.71
CA ILE A 163 17.88 -14.00 -10.43
C ILE A 163 19.32 -14.52 -10.47
N ARG A 164 19.85 -14.71 -11.69
CA ARG A 164 21.26 -14.41 -11.93
C ARG A 164 21.39 -12.89 -11.91
N GLY A 165 21.55 -12.31 -10.73
CA GLY A 165 21.72 -10.87 -10.56
C GLY A 165 21.31 -10.33 -9.20
N VAL A 166 21.96 -10.79 -8.13
CA VAL A 166 22.25 -9.88 -7.02
C VAL A 166 23.34 -8.95 -7.54
N THR A 167 23.02 -7.67 -7.68
CA THR A 167 23.95 -6.61 -8.06
C THR A 167 23.49 -5.35 -7.29
N ILE A 168 23.96 -4.94 -6.11
CA ILE A 168 25.29 -4.40 -5.73
C ILE A 168 26.16 -4.19 -6.96
N GLU A 169 26.65 -2.99 -7.25
CA GLU A 169 27.62 -2.76 -8.33
C GLU A 169 28.59 -3.94 -8.57
N ASP A 170 28.20 -4.82 -9.48
CA ASP A 170 28.98 -5.91 -10.03
C ASP A 170 28.37 -6.22 -11.40
N TYR A 171 28.74 -5.41 -12.39
CA TYR A 171 28.37 -5.56 -13.81
C TYR A 171 27.04 -4.96 -14.32
N GLY A 172 26.52 -3.90 -13.68
CA GLY A 172 25.70 -2.89 -14.39
C GLY A 172 24.24 -3.25 -14.76
N LYS A 173 23.54 -4.09 -13.98
CA LYS A 173 22.08 -4.30 -14.14
C LYS A 173 21.31 -3.91 -12.88
N GLN A 174 20.30 -3.05 -13.04
CA GLN A 174 19.37 -2.64 -11.98
C GLN A 174 18.24 -3.67 -11.85
N LEU A 175 17.90 -4.05 -10.61
CA LEU A 175 16.67 -4.79 -10.31
C LEU A 175 15.48 -3.87 -10.55
N ARG A 176 14.50 -4.34 -11.31
CA ARG A 176 13.19 -3.69 -11.43
C ARG A 176 12.15 -4.51 -10.69
N PHE A 177 11.43 -3.88 -9.77
CA PHE A 177 10.31 -4.49 -9.06
C PHE A 177 9.17 -4.88 -10.01
N ALA A 178 9.03 -4.19 -11.14
CA ALA A 178 8.11 -4.58 -12.21
C ALA A 178 8.41 -5.98 -12.80
N ASP A 179 9.67 -6.44 -12.72
CA ASP A 179 10.07 -7.75 -13.25
C ASP A 179 9.86 -8.88 -12.23
N VAL A 180 9.47 -8.56 -10.98
CA VAL A 180 9.20 -9.56 -9.94
C VAL A 180 7.79 -10.11 -10.12
N PRO A 181 7.61 -11.41 -10.44
CA PRO A 181 6.30 -11.95 -10.79
C PRO A 181 5.26 -11.77 -9.67
N PHE A 182 5.65 -11.92 -8.41
CA PHE A 182 4.73 -11.76 -7.26
C PHE A 182 4.11 -10.37 -7.19
N LEU A 183 4.87 -9.35 -7.58
CA LEU A 183 4.42 -7.96 -7.53
C LEU A 183 3.51 -7.62 -8.73
N ALA A 184 3.52 -8.43 -9.79
CA ALA A 184 2.57 -8.30 -10.90
C ALA A 184 1.17 -8.81 -10.51
N GLU A 185 1.06 -9.66 -9.49
CA GLU A 185 -0.19 -10.28 -9.03
C GLU A 185 -1.04 -9.40 -8.10
N HIS A 186 -0.65 -8.14 -7.93
CA HIS A 186 -1.32 -7.17 -7.08
C HIS A 186 -1.57 -5.89 -7.86
N VAL A 187 -2.76 -5.35 -7.67
CA VAL A 187 -3.12 -4.02 -8.16
C VAL A 187 -2.95 -2.99 -7.07
N CYS A 188 -2.38 -1.86 -7.47
CA CYS A 188 -2.33 -0.62 -6.73
C CYS A 188 -3.38 0.32 -7.25
N ILE A 189 -4.27 0.75 -6.36
CA ILE A 189 -5.33 1.69 -6.70
C ILE A 189 -5.16 2.90 -5.78
N PRO A 190 -4.75 4.05 -6.31
CA PRO A 190 -4.81 5.30 -5.56
C PRO A 190 -6.24 5.66 -5.16
N PRO A 191 -6.49 6.14 -3.93
CA PRO A 191 -7.72 6.86 -3.65
C PRO A 191 -7.83 8.08 -4.58
N HIS A 192 -8.96 8.25 -5.28
CA HIS A 192 -9.11 9.29 -6.31
C HIS A 192 -10.08 10.41 -5.93
N THR A 193 -10.93 10.25 -4.91
CA THR A 193 -11.88 11.29 -4.49
C THR A 193 -12.31 11.13 -3.03
N LEU A 194 -12.80 12.20 -2.41
CA LEU A 194 -13.43 12.13 -1.10
C LEU A 194 -14.79 11.43 -1.19
N VAL A 195 -15.15 10.70 -0.13
CA VAL A 195 -16.44 10.02 -0.01
C VAL A 195 -17.21 10.49 1.22
N THR A 196 -18.53 10.55 1.08
CA THR A 196 -19.46 10.90 2.16
C THR A 196 -20.06 9.67 2.84
N ASN A 197 -19.86 8.48 2.26
CA ASN A 197 -20.39 7.22 2.76
C ASN A 197 -19.54 6.03 2.27
N ALA A 198 -19.72 4.85 2.87
CA ALA A 198 -18.94 3.65 2.55
C ALA A 198 -19.56 2.78 1.44
N LYS A 199 -20.60 3.24 0.71
CA LYS A 199 -21.27 2.41 -0.30
C LYS A 199 -20.44 2.25 -1.58
N HIS A 200 -19.42 3.09 -1.77
CA HIS A 200 -18.55 3.03 -2.93
C HIS A 200 -17.65 1.79 -2.94
N ARG A 201 -17.19 1.45 -4.14
CA ARG A 201 -16.40 0.25 -4.41
C ARG A 201 -15.44 0.54 -5.55
N TYR A 202 -14.32 -0.15 -5.58
CA TYR A 202 -13.48 -0.26 -6.76
C TYR A 202 -13.67 -1.63 -7.39
N SER A 203 -13.81 -1.69 -8.70
CA SER A 203 -13.78 -2.95 -9.46
C SER A 203 -12.75 -2.90 -10.59
N PHE A 204 -12.21 -4.06 -10.94
CA PHE A 204 -11.18 -4.24 -11.95
C PHE A 204 -11.31 -5.65 -12.55
N THR A 205 -10.63 -5.89 -13.67
CA THR A 205 -10.58 -7.22 -14.31
C THR A 205 -9.67 -8.17 -13.52
N GLU A 206 -9.74 -9.45 -13.85
CA GLU A 206 -8.83 -10.46 -13.30
C GLU A 206 -7.35 -10.18 -13.64
N ASN A 207 -7.07 -9.47 -14.73
CA ASN A 207 -5.71 -9.04 -15.10
C ASN A 207 -5.28 -7.73 -14.41
N GLY A 208 -6.12 -7.18 -13.52
CA GLY A 208 -5.83 -5.94 -12.83
C GLY A 208 -5.92 -4.69 -13.71
N THR A 209 -6.78 -4.70 -14.73
CA THR A 209 -7.02 -3.58 -15.65
C THR A 209 -8.46 -3.04 -15.52
N ASP A 210 -8.79 -2.00 -16.28
CA ASP A 210 -10.13 -1.42 -16.40
C ASP A 210 -10.79 -1.08 -15.07
N LEU A 211 -10.13 -0.19 -14.32
CA LEU A 211 -10.62 0.24 -13.01
C LEU A 211 -11.91 1.05 -13.14
N CYS A 212 -12.88 0.71 -12.31
CA CYS A 212 -14.15 1.41 -12.18
C CYS A 212 -14.42 1.73 -10.72
N PHE A 213 -14.73 3.00 -10.44
CA PHE A 213 -15.28 3.42 -9.16
C PHE A 213 -16.81 3.46 -9.21
N HIS A 214 -17.48 2.84 -8.23
CA HIS A 214 -18.94 2.66 -8.26
C HIS A 214 -19.73 3.89 -7.77
N SER A 215 -19.49 5.02 -8.44
CA SER A 215 -20.38 6.18 -8.64
C SER A 215 -20.55 6.44 -10.14
N PRO A 216 -20.89 5.38 -10.90
CA PRO A 216 -20.05 4.82 -11.98
C PRO A 216 -19.09 5.81 -12.65
N THR A 217 -17.79 5.58 -12.48
CA THR A 217 -16.72 6.35 -13.13
C THR A 217 -15.61 5.40 -13.58
N SER A 218 -15.25 5.45 -14.86
CA SER A 218 -14.08 4.72 -15.38
C SER A 218 -12.81 5.48 -15.05
N LEU A 219 -11.78 4.78 -14.59
CA LEU A 219 -10.48 5.32 -14.17
C LEU A 219 -9.35 4.56 -14.86
N PRO A 220 -9.19 4.67 -16.20
CA PRO A 220 -8.26 3.84 -16.97
C PRO A 220 -6.81 3.94 -16.48
N ASP A 221 -6.38 5.15 -16.10
CA ASP A 221 -5.02 5.41 -15.58
C ASP A 221 -4.93 5.29 -14.04
N GLY A 222 -6.02 4.90 -13.39
CA GLY A 222 -6.14 4.85 -11.93
C GLY A 222 -5.69 3.53 -11.31
N ILE A 223 -5.18 2.59 -12.09
CA ILE A 223 -4.71 1.29 -11.61
C ILE A 223 -3.32 0.99 -12.16
N THR A 224 -2.44 0.51 -11.28
CA THR A 224 -1.10 0.10 -11.65
C THR A 224 -0.79 -1.25 -11.01
N GLN A 225 0.09 -2.04 -11.62
CA GLN A 225 0.63 -3.22 -10.95
C GLN A 225 1.55 -2.79 -9.80
N PHE A 226 1.58 -3.57 -8.72
CA PHE A 226 2.38 -3.24 -7.54
C PHE A 226 3.86 -3.09 -7.86
N GLY A 227 4.43 -3.97 -8.68
CA GLY A 227 5.83 -3.87 -9.11
C GLY A 227 6.15 -2.53 -9.80
N SER A 228 5.31 -2.10 -10.76
CA SER A 228 5.45 -0.83 -11.47
C SER A 228 5.25 0.39 -10.58
N TRP A 229 4.29 0.32 -9.65
CA TRP A 229 4.10 1.37 -8.64
C TRP A 229 5.33 1.49 -7.74
N PHE A 230 5.89 0.36 -7.31
CA PHE A 230 7.07 0.31 -6.45
C PHE A 230 8.32 0.85 -7.17
N ASP A 231 8.54 0.47 -8.44
CA ASP A 231 9.59 1.06 -9.29
C ASP A 231 9.49 2.59 -9.33
N SER A 232 8.27 3.13 -9.50
CA SER A 232 8.05 4.58 -9.54
C SER A 232 8.37 5.27 -8.21
N LEU A 233 8.18 4.57 -7.08
CA LEU A 233 8.49 5.07 -5.76
C LEU A 233 9.99 5.03 -5.46
N SER A 234 10.69 4.01 -5.95
CA SER A 234 12.11 3.80 -5.65
C SER A 234 13.07 4.55 -6.56
N GLY A 235 12.60 5.03 -7.73
CA GLY A 235 13.46 5.56 -8.79
C GLY A 235 14.30 6.79 -8.43
N ASP A 236 13.92 7.55 -7.39
CA ASP A 236 14.61 8.77 -6.93
C ASP A 236 15.37 8.57 -5.61
N ILE A 237 15.34 7.38 -5.00
CA ILE A 237 16.00 7.13 -3.71
C ILE A 237 17.50 7.40 -3.81
N ALA A 238 18.11 7.02 -4.94
CA ALA A 238 19.53 7.20 -5.19
C ALA A 238 19.94 8.68 -5.32
N SER A 239 19.04 9.59 -5.71
CA SER A 239 19.37 11.01 -5.79
C SER A 239 19.35 11.68 -4.42
N GLY A 240 18.62 11.11 -3.45
CA GLY A 240 18.51 11.65 -2.10
C GLY A 240 17.60 12.88 -1.95
N ASP A 241 17.12 13.45 -3.07
CA ASP A 241 16.41 14.74 -3.10
C ASP A 241 15.10 14.77 -2.29
N PHE A 242 14.47 13.60 -2.14
CA PHE A 242 13.17 13.45 -1.48
C PHE A 242 13.23 12.66 -0.18
N LEU A 243 14.43 12.36 0.32
CA LEU A 243 14.60 11.71 1.61
C LEU A 243 14.27 12.68 2.75
N VAL A 244 13.49 12.18 3.70
CA VAL A 244 13.33 12.80 5.01
C VAL A 244 14.60 12.52 5.79
N ARG A 245 15.29 13.57 6.23
CA ARG A 245 16.49 13.40 7.05
C ARG A 245 16.10 13.27 8.51
N VAL A 246 16.91 12.56 9.28
CA VAL A 246 16.62 12.33 10.70
C VAL A 246 16.50 13.66 11.44
N GLU A 247 17.37 14.63 11.15
CA GLU A 247 17.37 15.95 11.80
C GLU A 247 16.11 16.79 11.53
N ASN A 248 15.39 16.55 10.43
CA ASN A 248 14.18 17.29 10.06
C ASN A 248 12.90 16.44 10.08
N ALA A 249 13.00 15.20 10.56
CA ALA A 249 11.92 14.22 10.49
C ALA A 249 10.64 14.72 11.16
N LYS A 250 10.75 15.33 12.35
CA LYS A 250 9.60 15.86 13.09
C LYS A 250 8.89 16.99 12.33
N ASP A 251 9.64 17.99 11.89
CA ASP A 251 9.10 19.14 11.16
C ASP A 251 8.47 18.69 9.84
N ARG A 252 9.07 17.70 9.19
CA ARG A 252 8.56 17.13 7.96
C ARG A 252 7.24 16.39 8.16
N LEU A 253 7.12 15.61 9.24
CA LEU A 253 5.85 14.96 9.60
C LEU A 253 4.77 16.00 9.88
N LYS A 254 5.10 17.03 10.66
CA LYS A 254 4.19 18.13 10.97
C LYS A 254 3.73 18.85 9.72
N GLN A 255 4.63 19.12 8.78
CA GLN A 255 4.29 19.73 7.48
C GLN A 255 3.32 18.85 6.68
N LEU A 256 3.56 17.53 6.64
CA LEU A 256 2.70 16.60 5.90
C LEU A 256 1.30 16.50 6.50
N ILE A 257 1.18 16.49 7.83
CA ILE A 257 -0.11 16.40 8.53
C ILE A 257 -0.86 17.72 8.48
N ALA A 258 -0.19 18.84 8.75
CA ALA A 258 -0.82 20.18 8.74
C ALA A 258 -1.19 20.63 7.32
N GLY A 259 -0.39 20.23 6.32
CA GLY A 259 -0.66 20.58 4.94
C GLY A 259 -0.61 22.08 4.65
N ASP A 260 -1.52 22.55 3.81
CA ASP A 260 -1.67 23.98 3.46
C ASP A 260 -2.63 24.73 4.41
N GLY A 261 -3.20 24.07 5.42
CA GLY A 261 -4.09 24.70 6.40
C GLY A 261 -5.54 24.92 5.98
N TYR A 262 -6.00 24.32 4.86
CA TYR A 262 -7.42 24.31 4.50
C TYR A 262 -8.22 23.34 5.39
N GLU A 263 -9.38 23.76 5.90
CA GLU A 263 -10.21 22.95 6.82
C GLU A 263 -10.63 21.59 6.21
N GLU A 264 -10.93 21.56 4.91
CA GLU A 264 -11.35 20.34 4.20
C GLU A 264 -10.21 19.30 4.07
N ASP A 265 -8.98 19.72 4.31
CA ASP A 265 -7.77 18.91 4.18
C ASP A 265 -7.21 18.39 5.51
N VAL A 266 -7.90 18.62 6.64
CA VAL A 266 -7.42 18.18 7.95
C VAL A 266 -7.37 16.66 8.00
N ILE A 267 -6.21 16.13 8.37
CA ILE A 267 -6.01 14.70 8.62
C ILE A 267 -6.03 14.50 10.14
N PRO A 268 -6.89 13.62 10.69
CA PRO A 268 -6.89 13.35 12.12
C PRO A 268 -5.54 12.76 12.54
N TYR A 269 -5.04 13.17 13.71
CA TYR A 269 -3.78 12.71 14.29
C TYR A 269 -3.95 12.51 15.81
N PRO A 270 -3.14 11.65 16.46
CA PRO A 270 -3.25 11.39 17.89
C PRO A 270 -2.79 12.59 18.72
N GLU A 271 -3.42 12.78 19.89
CA GLU A 271 -3.02 13.80 20.85
C GLU A 271 -1.56 13.60 21.30
N GLY A 272 -0.82 14.69 21.51
CA GLY A 272 0.59 14.64 21.89
C GLY A 272 1.56 14.25 20.78
N LEU A 273 1.12 13.95 19.55
CA LEU A 273 2.02 13.55 18.44
C LEU A 273 3.17 14.55 18.23
N PHE A 274 2.86 15.84 18.27
CA PHE A 274 3.85 16.90 18.04
C PHE A 274 4.65 17.27 19.30
N GLU A 275 4.32 16.71 20.45
CA GLU A 275 5.08 16.88 21.70
C GLU A 275 6.26 15.91 21.77
N ILE A 276 6.23 14.80 21.01
CA ILE A 276 7.34 13.85 20.91
C ILE A 276 8.58 14.56 20.34
N GLU A 277 9.68 14.61 21.10
CA GLU A 277 10.92 15.31 20.71
C GLU A 277 11.65 14.59 19.56
N ASP A 278 11.79 13.27 19.67
CA ASP A 278 12.42 12.44 18.63
C ASP A 278 11.51 12.32 17.39
N GLY A 279 11.99 12.83 16.26
CA GLY A 279 11.27 12.78 15.00
C GLY A 279 10.96 11.36 14.53
N MET A 280 11.89 10.41 14.69
CA MET A 280 11.64 9.01 14.31
C MET A 280 10.58 8.37 15.20
N ALA A 281 10.61 8.68 16.51
CA ALA A 281 9.56 8.25 17.43
C ALA A 281 8.18 8.85 17.05
N ALA A 282 8.13 10.10 16.59
CA ALA A 282 6.90 10.73 16.12
C ALA A 282 6.37 10.06 14.83
N TRP A 283 7.24 9.74 13.88
CA TRP A 283 6.86 8.97 12.69
C TRP A 283 6.34 7.58 13.04
N SER A 284 6.90 6.93 14.06
CA SER A 284 6.44 5.62 14.53
C SER A 284 5.06 5.71 15.16
N GLU A 285 4.83 6.74 15.97
CA GLU A 285 3.54 6.98 16.60
C GLU A 285 2.47 7.27 15.55
N TRP A 286 2.82 8.04 14.53
CA TRP A 286 1.96 8.27 13.36
C TRP A 286 1.61 6.97 12.61
N GLY A 287 2.61 6.14 12.30
CA GLY A 287 2.40 4.85 11.66
C GLY A 287 1.52 3.91 12.49
N ARG A 288 1.76 3.87 13.80
CA ARG A 288 0.95 3.10 14.77
C ARG A 288 -0.51 3.56 14.76
N PHE A 289 -0.75 4.87 14.88
CA PHE A 289 -2.09 5.44 14.82
C PHE A 289 -2.82 5.08 13.53
N LEU A 290 -2.17 5.24 12.37
CA LEU A 290 -2.72 4.89 11.07
C LEU A 290 -3.07 3.40 10.95
N ARG A 291 -2.21 2.52 11.47
CA ARG A 291 -2.43 1.07 11.44
C ARG A 291 -3.59 0.66 12.35
N GLU A 292 -3.60 1.13 13.59
CA GLU A 292 -4.59 0.73 14.60
C GLU A 292 -5.97 1.31 14.30
N THR A 293 -6.03 2.59 13.94
CA THR A 293 -7.30 3.29 13.68
C THR A 293 -7.79 3.01 12.28
N TYR A 294 -6.90 3.13 11.29
CA TYR A 294 -7.28 3.13 9.90
C TYR A 294 -6.72 1.95 9.12
N SER A 295 -6.10 0.93 9.72
CA SER A 295 -5.51 -0.22 8.98
C SER A 295 -4.67 0.20 7.75
N ILE A 296 -4.02 1.36 7.83
CA ILE A 296 -3.09 1.87 6.82
C ILE A 296 -1.69 1.55 7.33
N HIS A 297 -0.95 0.75 6.57
CA HIS A 297 0.38 0.29 6.92
C HIS A 297 1.42 1.28 6.39
N GLN A 298 2.38 1.64 7.27
CA GLN A 298 3.50 2.52 6.95
C GLN A 298 4.75 1.69 6.69
N TYR A 299 5.47 2.07 5.64
CA TYR A 299 6.76 1.49 5.27
C TYR A 299 7.74 2.59 4.92
N PHE A 300 9.01 2.34 5.18
CA PHE A 300 10.10 3.23 4.82
C PHE A 300 11.07 2.55 3.89
N PHE A 301 11.49 3.28 2.86
CA PHE A 301 12.84 3.08 2.34
C PHE A 301 13.80 3.76 3.31
N ILE A 302 14.65 3.00 3.99
CA ILE A 302 15.67 3.51 4.89
C ILE A 302 16.98 3.52 4.14
N VAL A 303 17.62 4.68 4.04
CA VAL A 303 18.94 4.85 3.44
C VAL A 303 19.99 4.89 4.56
N TRP A 304 20.98 4.02 4.47
CA TRP A 304 22.04 3.85 5.44
C TRP A 304 23.28 4.62 5.00
N ASN A 305 24.01 5.18 5.96
CA ASN A 305 25.32 5.77 5.74
C ASN A 305 26.26 4.69 5.17
N GLU A 306 27.08 5.08 4.19
CA GLU A 306 28.13 4.20 3.66
C GLU A 306 29.06 3.75 4.80
N ARG A 307 29.26 2.44 4.93
CA ARG A 307 30.18 1.84 5.92
C ARG A 307 31.61 1.83 5.43
#